data_AF-A0A4U5UBK8-F1
#
_entry.id   AF-A0A4U5UBK8-F1
#
_cell.length_a   1.000
_cell.length_b   1.000
_cell.length_c   1.000
_cell.angle_alpha   90.00
_cell.angle_beta   90.00
_cell.angle_gamma   90.00
#
_symmetry.space_group_name_H-M   'P 1'
#
loop_
_entity.id
_entity.type
_entity.pdbx_description
1 polymer ?
#
loop_
_entity_poly.entity_id
_entity_poly.type
_entity_poly.pdbx_seq_one_letter_code
_entity_poly.pdbx_strand_id
1 'polypeptide(L)'
;MLGCLSLCALISLFSLLTAAAYMLYSGLLSGITVLTGSPPIKKITFAYKFTEQPYRNRGQLFRESLKIGPKLACIGVYYDAHNKVPGSQCRYAVGSILSEGENKADEELLKSYETSGFNIFSFPEVTHVVTTSFPCRTLFSIRLIAMRVYPRLENYIKAAISQILSKGGSVEFARQTFKHDFDPPAAGNLRLVLNVTSTYD
;
A
#
# COMPACT_ATOMS: atom_id res chain seq x y z
N MET A 1 15.11 23.53 -45.44
CA MET A 1 15.90 22.99 -44.33
C MET A 1 15.58 23.65 -42.98
N LEU A 2 15.53 24.99 -42.89
CA LEU A 2 15.25 25.74 -41.65
C LEU A 2 13.86 25.45 -41.03
N GLY A 3 12.82 25.28 -41.85
CA GLY A 3 11.45 24.97 -41.37
C GLY A 3 11.31 23.58 -40.73
N CYS A 4 12.01 22.57 -41.26
CA CYS A 4 12.01 21.23 -40.68
C CYS A 4 12.74 21.20 -39.33
N LEU A 5 13.88 21.90 -39.23
CA LEU A 5 14.64 22.03 -37.98
C LEU A 5 13.79 22.73 -36.90
N SER A 6 13.07 23.79 -37.26
CA SER A 6 12.15 24.49 -36.36
C SER A 6 11.00 23.59 -35.88
N LEU A 7 10.36 22.86 -36.79
CA LEU A 7 9.29 21.93 -36.45
C LEU A 7 9.78 20.79 -35.54
N CYS A 8 10.94 20.20 -35.84
CA CYS A 8 11.56 19.18 -35.00
C CYS A 8 11.88 19.70 -33.60
N ALA A 9 12.36 20.95 -33.49
CA ALA A 9 12.62 21.59 -32.19
C ALA A 9 11.32 21.78 -31.39
N LEU A 10 10.25 22.25 -32.03
CA LEU A 10 8.94 22.42 -31.39
C LEU A 10 8.33 21.10 -30.89
N ILE A 11 8.39 20.04 -31.70
CA ILE A 11 7.92 18.70 -31.32
C ILE A 11 8.74 18.15 -30.15
N SER A 12 10.06 18.32 -30.20
CA SER A 12 10.96 17.87 -29.13
C SER A 12 10.66 18.61 -27.82
N LEU A 13 10.45 19.93 -27.88
CA LEU A 13 10.08 20.74 -26.72
C LEU A 13 8.75 20.30 -26.11
N PHE A 14 7.71 20.12 -26.93
CA PHE A 14 6.40 19.67 -26.45
C PHE A 14 6.44 18.27 -25.83
N SER A 15 7.22 17.37 -26.43
CA SER A 15 7.46 16.02 -25.90
C SER A 15 8.15 16.05 -24.54
N LEU A 16 9.18 16.90 -24.38
CA LEU A 16 9.88 17.10 -23.11
C LEU A 16 8.95 17.67 -22.03
N LEU A 17 8.13 18.66 -22.37
CA LEU A 17 7.14 19.24 -21.44
C LEU A 17 6.12 18.19 -20.98
N THR A 18 5.63 17.36 -21.90
CA THR A 18 4.67 16.29 -21.58
C THR A 18 5.30 15.22 -20.69
N ALA A 19 6.54 14.82 -20.99
CA ALA A 19 7.29 13.88 -20.16
C ALA A 19 7.55 14.46 -18.76
N ALA A 20 7.96 15.72 -18.65
CA ALA A 20 8.17 16.39 -17.37
C ALA A 20 6.87 16.46 -16.56
N ALA A 21 5.76 16.86 -17.19
CA ALA A 21 4.44 16.87 -16.56
C ALA A 21 4.03 15.47 -16.07
N TYR A 22 4.24 14.43 -16.87
CA TYR A 22 3.97 13.04 -16.48
C TYR A 22 4.80 12.60 -15.27
N MET A 23 6.10 12.93 -15.24
CA MET A 23 6.99 12.61 -14.13
C MET A 23 6.57 13.31 -12.84
N LEU A 24 6.22 14.59 -12.93
CA LEU A 24 5.71 15.37 -11.79
C LEU A 24 4.37 14.82 -11.29
N TYR A 25 3.44 14.56 -12.20
CA TYR A 25 2.13 13.97 -11.88
C TYR A 25 2.27 12.61 -11.20
N SER A 26 3.27 11.82 -11.59
CA SER A 26 3.59 10.51 -11.02
C SER A 26 4.22 10.58 -9.62
N GLY A 27 4.56 11.77 -9.12
CA GLY A 27 5.11 11.99 -7.78
C GLY A 27 6.63 12.06 -7.70
N LEU A 28 7.34 12.33 -8.81
CA LEU A 28 8.80 12.43 -8.80
C LEU A 28 9.32 13.45 -7.77
N LEU A 29 8.65 14.59 -7.61
CA LEU A 29 9.02 15.61 -6.62
C LEU A 29 8.25 15.50 -5.30
N SER A 30 7.39 14.49 -5.14
CA SER A 30 6.64 14.32 -3.91
C SER A 30 7.58 13.98 -2.74
N GLY A 31 7.40 14.70 -1.64
CA GLY A 31 8.06 14.41 -0.37
C GLY A 31 7.63 13.03 0.15
N ILE A 32 8.54 12.38 0.85
CA ILE A 32 8.27 11.12 1.56
C ILE A 32 8.48 11.41 3.03
N THR A 33 7.38 11.52 3.76
CA THR A 33 7.38 11.66 5.21
C THR A 33 7.03 10.32 5.82
N VAL A 34 7.85 9.87 6.75
CA VAL A 34 7.60 8.66 7.56
C VAL A 34 7.28 9.14 8.96
N LEU A 35 6.11 8.75 9.46
CA LEU A 35 5.58 9.17 10.76
C LEU A 35 5.41 7.95 11.66
N THR A 36 5.76 8.09 12.93
CA THR A 36 5.37 7.14 13.98
C THR A 36 4.25 7.79 14.79
N GLY A 37 3.21 7.03 15.10
CA GLY A 37 2.12 7.51 15.94
C GLY A 37 1.06 6.46 16.17
N SER A 38 -0.07 6.91 16.72
CA SER A 38 -1.27 6.09 16.88
C SER A 38 -1.75 5.58 15.52
N PRO A 39 -2.29 4.36 15.45
CA PRO A 39 -2.78 3.83 14.19
C PRO A 39 -3.86 4.72 13.61
N PRO A 40 -3.83 4.97 12.28
CA PRO A 40 -4.91 5.67 11.63
C PRO A 40 -6.19 4.82 11.57
N ILE A 41 -6.13 3.57 12.01
CA ILE A 41 -7.17 2.55 11.87
C ILE A 41 -7.36 1.85 13.21
N LYS A 42 -8.62 1.71 13.63
CA LYS A 42 -8.96 0.99 14.87
C LYS A 42 -8.93 -0.53 14.65
N LYS A 43 -9.50 -1.31 15.57
CA LYS A 43 -9.83 -2.71 15.33
C LYS A 43 -10.58 -2.85 13.99
N ILE A 44 -10.17 -3.76 13.12
CA ILE A 44 -10.84 -3.97 11.83
C ILE A 44 -11.26 -5.43 11.64
N THR A 45 -12.41 -5.63 11.00
CA THR A 45 -12.80 -6.92 10.45
C THR A 45 -12.38 -6.97 8.98
N PHE A 46 -11.46 -7.86 8.66
CA PHE A 46 -10.83 -8.01 7.35
C PHE A 46 -11.27 -9.30 6.69
N ALA A 47 -11.91 -9.18 5.53
CA ALA A 47 -12.11 -10.32 4.63
C ALA A 47 -10.92 -10.43 3.69
N TYR A 48 -10.27 -11.58 3.59
CA TYR A 48 -9.02 -11.71 2.84
C TYR A 48 -8.82 -13.06 2.17
N LYS A 49 -8.09 -13.04 1.05
CA LYS A 49 -7.46 -14.22 0.47
C LYS A 49 -5.96 -14.14 0.68
N PHE A 50 -5.41 -15.18 1.28
CA PHE A 50 -3.97 -15.39 1.38
C PHE A 50 -3.45 -16.07 0.12
N THR A 51 -2.26 -15.68 -0.34
CA THR A 51 -1.61 -16.32 -1.47
C THR A 51 -0.08 -16.21 -1.36
N GLU A 52 0.60 -17.12 -2.04
CA GLU A 52 2.04 -17.15 -2.22
C GLU A 52 2.35 -17.11 -3.72
N GLN A 53 2.57 -15.91 -4.24
CA GLN A 53 2.72 -15.64 -5.68
C GLN A 53 3.50 -14.35 -5.93
N PRO A 54 3.98 -14.09 -7.16
CA PRO A 54 4.57 -12.80 -7.51
C PRO A 54 3.65 -11.61 -7.24
N TYR A 55 4.19 -10.59 -6.58
CA TYR A 55 3.47 -9.33 -6.30
C TYR A 55 2.90 -8.64 -7.55
N ARG A 56 3.39 -8.94 -8.76
CA ARG A 56 2.76 -8.45 -10.01
C ARG A 56 1.34 -9.00 -10.24
N ASN A 57 1.00 -10.15 -9.66
CA ASN A 57 -0.30 -10.81 -9.82
C ASN A 57 -1.38 -10.32 -8.82
N ARG A 58 -1.00 -9.46 -7.87
CA ARG A 58 -1.89 -8.91 -6.82
C ARG A 58 -3.18 -8.28 -7.34
N GLY A 59 -3.13 -7.70 -8.54
CA GLY A 59 -4.27 -7.00 -9.14
C GLY A 59 -5.50 -7.91 -9.32
N GLN A 60 -5.32 -9.22 -9.47
CA GLN A 60 -6.44 -10.15 -9.55
C GLN A 60 -7.23 -10.21 -8.24
N LEU A 61 -6.56 -10.41 -7.09
CA LEU A 61 -7.24 -10.49 -5.79
C LEU A 61 -7.92 -9.17 -5.42
N PHE A 62 -7.31 -8.03 -5.75
CA PHE A 62 -7.98 -6.74 -5.57
C PHE A 62 -9.28 -6.64 -6.38
N ARG A 63 -9.27 -7.09 -7.64
CA ARG A 63 -10.48 -7.11 -8.47
C ARG A 63 -11.55 -8.05 -7.93
N GLU A 64 -11.16 -9.23 -7.43
CA GLU A 64 -12.10 -10.16 -6.80
C GLU A 64 -12.76 -9.54 -5.56
N SER A 65 -11.97 -8.90 -4.70
CA SER A 65 -12.48 -8.22 -3.50
C SER A 65 -13.42 -7.06 -3.86
N LEU A 66 -13.01 -6.21 -4.81
CA LEU A 66 -13.78 -5.04 -5.25
C LEU A 66 -15.09 -5.42 -5.97
N LYS A 67 -15.18 -6.61 -6.57
CA LYS A 67 -16.45 -7.09 -7.15
C LYS A 67 -17.52 -7.33 -6.09
N ILE A 68 -17.13 -7.73 -4.88
CA ILE A 68 -18.05 -8.02 -3.77
C ILE A 68 -18.36 -6.74 -2.99
N GLY A 69 -17.32 -5.98 -2.63
CA GLY A 69 -17.45 -4.72 -1.90
C GLY A 69 -16.85 -3.54 -2.66
N PRO A 70 -17.50 -3.03 -3.73
CA PRO A 70 -16.94 -1.97 -4.57
C PRO A 70 -16.74 -0.64 -3.83
N LYS A 71 -17.49 -0.42 -2.76
CA LYS A 71 -17.41 0.77 -1.90
C LYS A 71 -16.55 0.56 -0.65
N LEU A 72 -16.04 -0.66 -0.42
CA LEU A 72 -15.25 -0.97 0.76
C LEU A 72 -13.77 -0.64 0.52
N ALA A 73 -13.11 -0.16 1.57
CA ALA A 73 -11.67 0.05 1.54
C ALA A 73 -10.95 -1.30 1.37
N CYS A 74 -10.04 -1.36 0.41
CA CYS A 74 -9.21 -2.55 0.17
C CYS A 74 -7.84 -2.43 0.85
N ILE A 75 -7.38 -3.53 1.42
CA ILE A 75 -6.08 -3.68 2.07
C ILE A 75 -5.30 -4.82 1.43
N GLY A 76 -3.99 -4.61 1.24
CA GLY A 76 -3.03 -5.70 1.06
C GLY A 76 -2.05 -5.80 2.24
N VAL A 77 -1.89 -6.98 2.82
CA VAL A 77 -0.91 -7.31 3.86
C VAL A 77 0.24 -8.09 3.23
N TYR A 78 1.46 -7.57 3.32
CA TYR A 78 2.67 -8.17 2.75
C TYR A 78 3.60 -8.64 3.87
N TYR A 79 3.90 -9.94 3.86
CA TYR A 79 4.73 -10.56 4.90
C TYR A 79 6.23 -10.50 4.57
N ASP A 80 6.57 -10.41 3.29
CA ASP A 80 7.95 -10.49 2.83
C ASP A 80 8.47 -9.14 2.32
N ALA A 81 9.77 -8.93 2.48
CA ALA A 81 10.44 -7.77 1.91
C ALA A 81 10.61 -7.97 0.39
N HIS A 82 10.26 -6.94 -0.39
CA HIS A 82 10.24 -6.99 -1.87
C HIS A 82 11.61 -7.37 -2.48
N ASN A 83 12.72 -7.14 -1.77
CA ASN A 83 14.08 -7.40 -2.23
C ASN A 83 14.70 -8.70 -1.68
N LYS A 84 14.04 -9.42 -0.76
CA LYS A 84 14.64 -10.57 -0.06
C LYS A 84 14.09 -11.93 -0.49
N VAL A 85 12.92 -11.97 -1.10
CA VAL A 85 12.25 -13.22 -1.48
C VAL A 85 12.10 -13.31 -3.00
N PRO A 86 12.42 -14.45 -3.63
CA PRO A 86 12.16 -14.67 -5.04
C PRO A 86 10.68 -14.43 -5.35
N GLY A 87 10.37 -13.78 -6.45
CA GLY A 87 8.99 -13.36 -6.75
C GLY A 87 7.95 -14.48 -6.63
N SER A 88 8.29 -15.72 -6.96
CA SER A 88 7.37 -16.87 -6.85
C SER A 88 6.97 -17.25 -5.43
N GLN A 89 7.70 -16.82 -4.40
CA GLN A 89 7.49 -17.19 -2.99
C GLN A 89 7.00 -16.00 -2.13
N CYS A 90 6.64 -14.88 -2.76
CA CYS A 90 6.13 -13.73 -2.05
C CYS A 90 4.75 -14.02 -1.44
N ARG A 91 4.64 -13.98 -0.11
CA ARG A 91 3.39 -14.17 0.63
C ARG A 91 2.70 -12.85 0.89
N TYR A 92 1.39 -12.83 0.65
CA TYR A 92 0.55 -11.69 0.94
C TYR A 92 -0.92 -12.06 1.08
N ALA A 93 -1.67 -11.24 1.80
CA ALA A 93 -3.12 -11.29 1.87
C ALA A 93 -3.71 -10.04 1.23
N VAL A 94 -4.80 -10.17 0.48
CA VAL A 94 -5.55 -9.03 -0.07
C VAL A 94 -7.02 -9.22 0.21
N GLY A 95 -7.70 -8.12 0.54
CA GLY A 95 -9.15 -8.08 0.56
C GLY A 95 -9.70 -6.75 1.06
N SER A 96 -10.85 -6.78 1.74
CA SER A 96 -11.61 -5.58 2.12
C SER A 96 -11.82 -5.46 3.62
N ILE A 97 -11.89 -4.22 4.10
CA ILE A 97 -12.37 -3.90 5.45
C ILE A 97 -13.90 -4.01 5.44
N LEU A 98 -14.43 -4.93 6.23
CA LEU A 98 -15.87 -5.10 6.39
C LEU A 98 -16.43 -4.22 7.52
N SER A 99 -15.62 -3.97 8.55
CA SER A 99 -15.95 -3.02 9.61
C SER A 99 -14.70 -2.49 10.30
N GLU A 100 -14.83 -1.32 10.92
CA GLU A 100 -13.80 -0.65 11.70
C GLU A 100 -14.35 -0.14 13.03
N GLY A 101 -13.58 -0.29 14.10
CA GLY A 101 -13.94 0.06 15.47
C GLY A 101 -14.96 -0.92 16.06
N GLU A 102 -15.96 -0.36 16.74
CA GLU A 102 -17.07 -1.11 17.36
C GLU A 102 -18.21 -1.42 16.38
N ASN A 103 -18.07 -1.00 15.13
CA ASN A 103 -19.08 -1.27 14.11
C ASN A 103 -19.11 -2.77 13.77
N LYS A 104 -20.31 -3.34 13.77
CA LYS A 104 -20.51 -4.71 13.28
C LYS A 104 -20.43 -4.73 11.76
N ALA A 105 -19.77 -5.75 11.23
CA ALA A 105 -19.82 -6.06 9.80
C ALA A 105 -21.22 -6.55 9.44
N ASP A 106 -21.69 -6.17 8.26
CA ASP A 106 -22.94 -6.64 7.68
C ASP A 106 -22.85 -8.16 7.40
N GLU A 107 -23.85 -8.90 7.88
CA GLU A 107 -23.93 -10.36 7.77
C GLU A 107 -24.06 -10.82 6.31
N GLU A 108 -24.76 -10.07 5.47
CA GLU A 108 -24.90 -10.40 4.04
C GLU A 108 -23.55 -10.25 3.31
N LEU A 109 -22.80 -9.20 3.65
CA LEU A 109 -21.46 -8.99 3.13
C LEU A 109 -20.50 -10.08 3.62
N LEU A 110 -20.51 -10.41 4.91
CA LEU A 110 -19.70 -11.50 5.47
C LEU A 110 -19.91 -12.80 4.69
N LYS A 111 -21.17 -13.21 4.54
CA LYS A 111 -21.54 -14.43 3.81
C LYS A 111 -21.13 -14.39 2.34
N SER A 112 -21.23 -13.23 1.69
CA SER A 112 -20.82 -13.04 0.30
C SER A 112 -19.32 -13.23 0.12
N TYR A 113 -18.51 -12.69 1.05
CA TYR A 113 -17.06 -12.86 1.05
C TYR A 113 -16.65 -14.32 1.32
N GLU A 114 -17.24 -14.96 2.34
CA GLU A 114 -16.99 -16.37 2.67
C GLU A 114 -17.33 -17.31 1.51
N THR A 115 -18.51 -17.12 0.90
CA THR A 115 -18.96 -17.91 -0.28
C THR A 115 -18.00 -17.73 -1.46
N SER A 116 -17.36 -16.57 -1.57
CA SER A 116 -16.36 -16.27 -2.60
C SER A 116 -14.94 -16.77 -2.24
N GLY A 117 -14.81 -17.50 -1.13
CA GLY A 117 -13.57 -18.11 -0.64
C GLY A 117 -12.62 -17.14 0.08
N PHE A 118 -13.14 -16.05 0.65
CA PHE A 118 -12.37 -15.18 1.53
C PHE A 118 -12.47 -15.66 2.98
N ASN A 119 -11.35 -15.61 3.70
CA ASN A 119 -11.33 -15.82 5.14
C ASN A 119 -11.68 -14.52 5.86
N ILE A 120 -12.32 -14.61 7.01
CA ILE A 120 -12.61 -13.46 7.87
C ILE A 120 -11.66 -13.48 9.07
N PHE A 121 -11.03 -12.34 9.36
CA PHE A 121 -10.19 -12.17 10.53
C PHE A 121 -10.35 -10.78 11.11
N SER A 122 -10.38 -10.67 12.44
CA SER A 122 -10.38 -9.38 13.12
C SER A 122 -8.96 -9.02 13.55
N PHE A 123 -8.39 -7.96 12.99
CA PHE A 123 -7.12 -7.44 13.49
C PHE A 123 -7.34 -6.73 14.82
N PRO A 124 -6.49 -7.01 15.84
CA PRO A 124 -6.54 -6.27 17.09
C PRO A 124 -6.16 -4.81 16.86
N GLU A 125 -6.55 -3.95 17.81
CA GLU A 125 -6.06 -2.57 17.83
C GLU A 125 -4.56 -2.58 18.14
N VAL A 126 -3.80 -1.76 17.42
CA VAL A 126 -2.34 -1.72 17.52
C VAL A 126 -1.91 -0.42 18.18
N THR A 127 -0.92 -0.46 19.06
CA THR A 127 -0.55 0.74 19.84
C THR A 127 0.36 1.70 19.05
N HIS A 128 1.21 1.15 18.18
CA HIS A 128 2.22 1.92 17.45
C HIS A 128 2.28 1.46 15.99
N VAL A 129 2.27 2.44 15.09
CA VAL A 129 2.46 2.19 13.66
C VAL A 129 3.47 3.14 13.06
N VAL A 130 4.15 2.65 12.03
CA VAL A 130 4.94 3.49 11.13
C VAL A 130 4.11 3.69 9.87
N THR A 131 3.77 4.95 9.58
CA THR A 131 2.96 5.31 8.42
C THR A 131 3.76 6.14 7.43
N THR A 132 3.51 5.91 6.15
CA THR A 132 3.95 6.80 5.08
C THR A 132 2.92 6.81 3.96
N SER A 133 2.85 7.93 3.25
CA SER A 133 1.93 8.14 2.14
C SER A 133 2.72 8.60 0.92
N PHE A 134 2.39 8.06 -0.24
CA PHE A 134 2.98 8.47 -1.51
C PHE A 134 1.95 8.41 -2.64
N PRO A 135 1.96 9.37 -3.59
CA PRO A 135 1.06 9.32 -4.74
C PRO A 135 1.28 8.06 -5.57
N CYS A 136 0.20 7.30 -5.83
CA CYS A 136 0.27 6.07 -6.60
C CYS A 136 -0.70 6.12 -7.78
N ARG A 137 -0.35 6.96 -8.76
CA ARG A 137 -1.23 7.31 -9.89
C ARG A 137 -0.84 6.63 -11.19
N THR A 138 0.44 6.30 -11.36
CA THR A 138 0.97 5.72 -12.60
C THR A 138 1.86 4.51 -12.31
N LEU A 139 2.21 3.75 -13.35
CA LEU A 139 3.22 2.69 -13.24
C LEU A 139 4.58 3.27 -12.81
N PHE A 140 4.89 4.50 -13.23
CA PHE A 140 6.09 5.19 -12.78
C PHE A 140 6.03 5.48 -11.27
N SER A 141 4.87 5.82 -10.72
CA SER A 141 4.70 5.95 -9.26
C SER A 141 5.06 4.66 -8.52
N ILE A 142 4.66 3.49 -9.03
CA ILE A 142 5.01 2.19 -8.43
C ILE A 142 6.53 2.00 -8.39
N ARG A 143 7.21 2.38 -9.47
CA ARG A 143 8.68 2.33 -9.54
C ARG A 143 9.32 3.30 -8.55
N LEU A 144 8.80 4.52 -8.42
CA LEU A 144 9.27 5.51 -7.44
C LEU A 144 9.09 5.02 -6.00
N ILE A 145 7.98 4.36 -5.69
CA ILE A 145 7.72 3.76 -4.37
C ILE A 145 8.80 2.73 -4.03
N ALA A 146 9.10 1.82 -4.96
CA ALA A 146 10.14 0.82 -4.76
C ALA A 146 11.54 1.43 -4.58
N MET A 147 11.87 2.48 -5.33
CA MET A 147 13.21 3.10 -5.29
C MET A 147 13.41 4.09 -4.14
N ARG A 148 12.36 4.82 -3.73
CA ARG A 148 12.49 5.95 -2.79
C ARG A 148 11.78 5.72 -1.47
N VAL A 149 10.58 5.16 -1.50
CA VAL A 149 9.77 4.98 -0.29
C VAL A 149 10.27 3.78 0.50
N TYR A 150 10.49 2.63 -0.16
CA TYR A 150 10.89 1.42 0.56
C TYR A 150 12.23 1.55 1.28
N PRO A 151 13.31 2.08 0.68
CA PRO A 151 14.57 2.25 1.40
C PRO A 151 14.46 3.20 2.59
N ARG A 152 13.73 4.31 2.45
CA ARG A 152 13.50 5.26 3.56
C ARG A 152 12.73 4.61 4.70
N LEU A 153 11.69 3.85 4.36
CA LEU A 153 10.85 3.15 5.32
C LEU A 153 11.65 2.05 6.04
N GLU A 154 12.44 1.24 5.32
CA GLU A 154 13.31 0.23 5.91
C GLU A 154 14.36 0.84 6.85
N ASN A 155 15.01 1.93 6.45
CA ASN A 155 16.00 2.59 7.30
C ASN A 155 15.37 3.17 8.56
N TYR A 156 14.19 3.78 8.43
CA TYR A 156 13.45 4.32 9.57
C TYR A 156 13.03 3.20 10.55
N ILE A 157 12.47 2.11 10.02
CA ILE A 157 12.10 0.92 10.81
C ILE A 157 13.33 0.36 11.53
N LYS A 158 14.47 0.17 10.85
CA LYS A 158 15.70 -0.34 11.49
C LYS A 158 16.15 0.54 12.64
N ALA A 159 16.11 1.86 12.47
CA ALA A 159 16.43 2.80 13.53
C ALA A 159 15.44 2.70 14.69
N ALA A 160 14.14 2.62 14.41
CA ALA A 160 13.09 2.49 15.42
C ALA A 160 13.20 1.17 16.20
N ILE A 161 13.37 0.03 15.52
CA ILE A 161 13.57 -1.28 16.15
C ILE A 161 14.79 -1.26 17.05
N SER A 162 15.91 -0.68 16.59
CA SER A 162 17.14 -0.63 17.38
C SER A 162 16.92 0.12 18.70
N GLN A 163 16.05 1.13 18.71
CA GLN A 163 15.64 1.84 19.93
C GLN A 163 14.65 1.06 20.80
N ILE A 164 13.79 0.23 20.20
CA ILE A 164 12.84 -0.62 20.95
C ILE A 164 13.57 -1.80 21.59
N LEU A 165 14.45 -2.47 20.84
CA LEU A 165 15.26 -3.59 21.33
C LEU A 165 16.23 -3.15 22.43
N SER A 166 16.83 -1.96 22.33
CA SER A 166 17.67 -1.42 23.41
C SER A 166 16.89 -1.12 24.70
N LYS A 167 15.56 -1.03 24.61
CA LYS A 167 14.63 -0.88 25.74
C LYS A 167 13.94 -2.19 26.14
N GLY A 168 14.31 -3.32 25.54
CA GLY A 168 13.79 -4.65 25.89
C GLY A 168 12.45 -5.05 25.26
N GLY A 169 11.95 -4.32 24.25
CA GLY A 169 10.68 -4.63 23.57
C GLY A 169 10.81 -5.72 22.49
N SER A 170 9.68 -6.33 22.11
CA SER A 170 9.53 -7.27 20.99
C SER A 170 8.99 -6.54 19.73
N VAL A 171 9.19 -7.09 18.53
CA VAL A 171 8.69 -6.49 17.27
C VAL A 171 8.13 -7.55 16.33
N GLU A 172 6.89 -7.35 15.88
CA GLU A 172 6.26 -8.12 14.80
C GLU A 172 6.06 -7.26 13.55
N PHE A 173 6.38 -7.79 12.36
CA PHE A 173 6.29 -7.03 11.10
C PHE A 173 5.09 -7.48 10.27
N ALA A 174 4.11 -6.59 10.12
CA ALA A 174 3.08 -6.73 9.09
C ALA A 174 3.01 -5.44 8.27
N ARG A 175 3.25 -5.54 6.96
CA ARG A 175 3.16 -4.40 6.05
C ARG A 175 1.77 -4.35 5.44
N GLN A 176 0.93 -3.45 5.92
CA GLN A 176 -0.38 -3.20 5.37
C GLN A 176 -0.33 -2.05 4.35
N THR A 177 -1.09 -2.19 3.29
CA THR A 177 -1.19 -1.20 2.23
C THR A 177 -2.66 -0.89 2.00
N PHE A 178 -3.05 0.33 2.33
CA PHE A 178 -4.42 0.82 2.19
C PHE A 178 -4.54 1.58 0.88
N LYS A 179 -5.58 1.25 0.12
CA LYS A 179 -6.00 2.03 -1.03
C LYS A 179 -7.36 2.64 -0.69
N HIS A 180 -7.35 3.90 -0.24
CA HIS A 180 -8.57 4.66 0.02
C HIS A 180 -9.12 5.20 -1.31
N ASP A 181 -10.40 4.93 -1.57
CA ASP A 181 -11.22 5.35 -2.71
C ASP A 181 -10.74 4.93 -4.11
N PHE A 182 -11.62 4.21 -4.80
CA PHE A 182 -11.56 4.02 -6.25
C PHE A 182 -12.76 4.73 -6.87
N ASP A 183 -12.76 6.06 -6.79
CA ASP A 183 -13.51 6.85 -7.76
C ASP A 183 -12.68 6.85 -9.07
N PRO A 184 -13.21 6.38 -10.22
CA PRO A 184 -12.47 6.50 -11.46
C PRO A 184 -12.41 8.00 -11.85
N PRO A 185 -11.41 8.48 -12.60
CA PRO A 185 -9.96 8.40 -12.43
C PRO A 185 -9.46 9.48 -11.45
N ALA A 186 -9.90 9.45 -10.18
CA ALA A 186 -9.40 10.36 -9.15
C ALA A 186 -8.16 9.76 -8.47
N ALA A 187 -7.11 10.57 -8.36
CA ALA A 187 -5.79 10.19 -7.88
C ALA A 187 -5.78 9.63 -6.43
N GLY A 188 -5.72 8.30 -6.28
CA GLY A 188 -5.53 7.65 -4.97
C GLY A 188 -4.07 7.73 -4.47
N ASN A 189 -3.89 7.98 -3.17
CA ASN A 189 -2.59 7.86 -2.49
C ASN A 189 -2.46 6.46 -1.91
N LEU A 190 -1.28 5.85 -2.04
CA LEU A 190 -0.96 4.59 -1.37
C LEU A 190 -0.54 4.90 0.06
N ARG A 191 -1.29 4.40 1.05
CA ARG A 191 -0.86 4.44 2.46
C ARG A 191 -0.20 3.12 2.82
N LEU A 192 1.05 3.20 3.26
CA LEU A 192 1.80 2.07 3.79
C LEU A 192 1.78 2.20 5.31
N VAL A 193 1.22 1.21 5.97
CA VAL A 193 1.17 1.09 7.43
C VAL A 193 1.98 -0.14 7.78
N LEU A 194 3.01 0.03 8.60
CA LEU A 194 3.68 -1.09 9.22
C LEU A 194 3.25 -1.13 10.66
N ASN A 195 2.66 -2.25 11.03
CA ASN A 195 2.42 -2.53 12.42
C ASN A 195 3.76 -2.85 13.10
N VAL A 196 4.02 -2.21 14.24
CA VAL A 196 5.15 -2.50 15.13
C VAL A 196 4.53 -2.68 16.52
N THR A 197 4.06 -3.88 16.81
CA THR A 197 3.55 -4.22 18.13
C THR A 197 4.74 -4.40 19.08
N SER A 198 4.86 -3.51 20.07
CA SER A 198 5.73 -3.68 21.23
C SER A 198 4.87 -4.20 22.37
N THR A 199 5.05 -5.45 22.77
CA THR A 199 4.51 -5.94 24.05
C THR A 199 5.48 -5.50 25.14
N TYR A 200 5.06 -4.55 25.98
CA TYR A 200 5.67 -4.39 27.30
C TYR A 200 4.91 -5.32 28.22
N ASP A 201 5.61 -6.31 28.80
CA ASP A 201 5.13 -7.02 29.99
C ASP A 201 5.22 -6.11 31.21
#